data_AF-A0A973HXJ0-F1
#
_entry.id   AF-A0A973HXJ0-F1
#
_cell.length_a   1.000
_cell.length_b   1.000
_cell.length_c   1.000
_cell.angle_alpha   90.00
_cell.angle_beta   90.00
_cell.angle_gamma   90.00
#
_symmetry.space_group_name_H-M   'P 1'
#
loop_
_entity.id
_entity.type
_entity.pdbx_description
1 polymer ?
#
loop_
_entity_poly.entity_id
_entity_poly.type
_entity_poly.pdbx_seq_one_letter_code
_entity_poly.pdbx_strand_id
1 'polypeptide(L)'
;MSPSRIFTRDHHSRRIGWLDGIPRHQDELLCFPGVEILQSRPQRTVLRIPPSPSRPTLIAKIHRERDLAARIRRFLGWGRARMEWNNLVRAEQGGASVPRPVALEQHGDHDIVFIDFLLDTEVFPQHLERYQGHQRVAMLRVLGRWIASIVRAGVDAHDIHTGNILVRGVEPGSMSLWLIDLHDARGGFGVPARRCRAMVQQVASALGGARAAVDVQHFLEGWAYGARALGVDATWARGADQHTDDIDWVEVEPKRMTETLQKAERAEIHRRRRHISRGLRNPVYHHRDWRGVETVQANQIDSDGILQVRRQKGRGGLLGWLRSRPTIPRASWFGDRVRQTVWRCLPRAALFIERCSGEEIVVEKQPGTMTLATFSRQSSHRTRGLLGPLLETLHRYHSEGIHLAGASAEEWYIEEGRDGVELRPDAASIRYRGKLTREHIFEDLIGLGSIFDGSITARDRLRGLLSYPGFSALPATIVRSLSDRLGQRFATGVTRESEVVCIRPALAQDVGALHLLNEANAPEVGSLSAADFAALIETAAMVRVVDAVNEGEGPAGLLVVMRPEDDYTSPNFLWFRSFFDNFAYVDRVAIDASARRSGLGSAFYAVVEAWARARDLSSIVCEVNLEP
;
A
#
# COMPACT_ATOMS: atom_id res chain seq x y z
N MET A 1 -8.57 38.51 41.90
CA MET A 1 -9.49 37.34 41.83
C MET A 1 -10.84 37.87 41.41
N SER A 2 -11.21 37.68 40.13
CA SER A 2 -12.56 38.02 39.65
C SER A 2 -13.34 36.73 39.49
N PRO A 3 -14.60 36.65 39.96
CA PRO A 3 -15.41 35.45 39.83
C PRO A 3 -15.68 35.19 38.35
N SER A 4 -15.43 33.95 37.93
CA SER A 4 -15.78 33.43 36.62
C SER A 4 -17.27 33.70 36.36
N ARG A 5 -17.56 34.61 35.44
CA ARG A 5 -18.91 34.81 34.91
C ARG A 5 -19.35 33.50 34.27
N ILE A 6 -20.25 32.78 34.94
CA ILE A 6 -20.93 31.60 34.40
C ILE A 6 -21.87 32.12 33.31
N PHE A 7 -21.55 31.85 32.04
CA PHE A 7 -22.43 32.13 30.92
C PHE A 7 -23.23 30.86 30.60
N THR A 8 -24.56 30.97 30.59
CA THR A 8 -25.58 30.06 30.01
C THR A 8 -25.38 28.54 30.17
N ARG A 9 -26.30 27.92 30.91
CA ARG A 9 -26.44 26.45 31.04
C ARG A 9 -27.62 25.95 30.23
N ASP A 10 -27.37 24.98 29.36
CA ASP A 10 -28.44 24.25 28.69
C ASP A 10 -28.43 22.80 29.20
N HIS A 11 -29.49 22.38 29.89
CA HIS A 11 -29.67 21.00 30.33
C HIS A 11 -30.82 20.35 29.57
N HIS A 12 -30.65 19.06 29.24
CA HIS A 12 -31.72 18.30 28.62
C HIS A 12 -32.79 17.99 29.67
N SER A 13 -34.04 18.37 29.41
CA SER A 13 -35.15 18.30 30.38
C SER A 13 -35.43 16.88 30.91
N ARG A 14 -35.11 15.84 30.14
CA ARG A 14 -35.30 14.42 30.52
C ARG A 14 -34.15 13.79 31.32
N ARG A 15 -33.05 14.53 31.58
CA ARG A 15 -31.82 13.99 32.20
C ARG A 15 -31.28 14.90 33.30
N ILE A 16 -32.19 15.65 33.93
CA ILE A 16 -31.89 16.46 35.09
C ILE A 16 -31.37 15.53 36.20
N GLY A 17 -30.26 15.89 36.85
CA GLY A 17 -29.65 15.11 37.92
C GLY A 17 -28.53 14.15 37.50
N TRP A 18 -28.41 13.80 36.20
CA TRP A 18 -27.33 12.92 35.72
C TRP A 18 -25.94 13.51 35.91
N LEU A 19 -25.89 14.82 36.12
CA LEU A 19 -24.65 15.54 36.30
C LEU A 19 -24.38 15.94 37.76
N ASP A 20 -25.19 15.48 38.70
CA ASP A 20 -25.05 15.83 40.11
C ASP A 20 -23.71 15.34 40.66
N GLY A 21 -23.01 16.24 41.38
CA GLY A 21 -21.67 16.00 41.90
C GLY A 21 -20.56 15.95 40.85
N ILE A 22 -20.85 16.13 39.56
CA ILE A 22 -19.82 16.24 38.51
C ILE A 22 -19.35 17.70 38.42
N PRO A 23 -18.04 17.99 38.49
CA PRO A 23 -17.51 19.33 38.29
C PRO A 23 -17.89 19.92 36.95
N ARG A 24 -18.09 21.24 36.92
CA ARG A 24 -18.48 21.96 35.70
C ARG A 24 -17.32 22.63 34.99
N HIS A 25 -16.21 22.88 35.68
CA HIS A 25 -15.04 23.50 35.09
C HIS A 25 -14.05 22.45 34.59
N GLN A 26 -13.32 22.72 33.50
CA GLN A 26 -12.38 21.74 32.94
C GLN A 26 -11.34 21.24 33.95
N ASP A 27 -10.78 22.14 34.78
CA ASP A 27 -9.63 21.81 35.64
C ASP A 27 -10.04 20.84 36.75
N GLU A 28 -11.20 21.10 37.35
CA GLU A 28 -11.80 20.20 38.34
C GLU A 28 -12.27 18.89 37.71
N LEU A 29 -12.81 18.95 36.48
CA LEU A 29 -13.30 17.77 35.77
C LEU A 29 -12.16 16.83 35.36
N LEU A 30 -11.00 17.36 34.99
CA LEU A 30 -9.79 16.57 34.71
C LEU A 30 -9.24 15.86 35.94
N CYS A 31 -9.50 16.40 37.13
CA CYS A 31 -9.13 15.81 38.42
C CYS A 31 -10.25 14.98 39.04
N PHE A 32 -11.41 14.83 38.38
CA PHE A 32 -12.54 14.13 38.95
C PHE A 32 -12.24 12.62 39.09
N PRO A 33 -12.53 12.00 40.26
CA PRO A 33 -12.16 10.62 40.51
C PRO A 33 -12.67 9.63 39.45
N GLY A 34 -11.78 8.80 38.93
CA GLY A 34 -12.08 7.77 37.94
C GLY A 34 -12.32 8.27 36.51
N VAL A 35 -12.09 9.55 36.22
CA VAL A 35 -12.12 10.06 34.84
C VAL A 35 -10.96 9.50 34.02
N GLU A 36 -11.29 9.06 32.82
CA GLU A 36 -10.32 8.55 31.84
C GLU A 36 -10.26 9.51 30.64
N ILE A 37 -9.05 9.90 30.22
CA ILE A 37 -8.84 10.76 29.05
C ILE A 37 -8.79 9.89 27.80
N LEU A 38 -9.91 9.84 27.06
CA LEU A 38 -10.00 9.08 25.80
C LEU A 38 -9.22 9.75 24.66
N GLN A 39 -9.20 11.07 24.63
CA GLN A 39 -8.49 11.84 23.61
C GLN A 39 -8.07 13.20 24.15
N SER A 40 -6.81 13.58 23.94
CA SER A 40 -6.30 14.91 24.29
C SER A 40 -5.66 15.58 23.07
N ARG A 41 -6.26 16.68 22.60
CA ARG A 41 -5.71 17.54 21.54
C ARG A 41 -5.79 19.01 21.99
N PRO A 42 -4.95 19.90 21.44
CA PRO A 42 -4.92 21.31 21.86
C PRO A 42 -6.27 22.04 21.81
N GLN A 43 -7.14 21.67 20.87
CA GLN A 43 -8.47 22.28 20.66
C GLN A 43 -9.62 21.47 21.25
N ARG A 44 -9.38 20.21 21.65
CA ARG A 44 -10.44 19.29 22.07
C ARG A 44 -9.89 18.21 23.00
N THR A 45 -10.51 18.07 24.16
CA THR A 45 -10.27 16.92 25.06
C THR A 45 -11.58 16.15 25.22
N VAL A 46 -11.52 14.83 25.15
CA VAL A 46 -12.67 13.94 25.34
C VAL A 46 -12.37 13.08 26.56
N LEU A 47 -13.29 13.12 27.53
CA LEU A 47 -13.19 12.45 28.81
C LEU A 47 -14.31 11.43 28.94
N ARG A 48 -14.01 10.28 29.53
CA ARG A 48 -15.00 9.32 30.01
C ARG A 48 -15.17 9.53 31.51
N ILE A 49 -16.41 9.73 31.92
CA ILE A 49 -16.80 9.89 33.32
C ILE A 49 -17.42 8.57 33.79
N PRO A 50 -16.94 7.98 34.88
CA PRO A 50 -17.43 6.70 35.36
C PRO A 50 -18.90 6.80 35.80
N PRO A 51 -19.63 5.67 35.72
CA PRO A 51 -21.02 5.63 36.18
C PRO A 51 -21.11 5.84 37.70
N SER A 52 -22.29 6.19 38.17
CA SER A 52 -22.64 6.15 39.60
C SER A 52 -24.00 5.46 39.75
N PRO A 53 -24.44 5.10 40.97
CA PRO A 53 -25.77 4.51 41.17
C PRO A 53 -26.93 5.34 40.60
N SER A 54 -26.73 6.65 40.41
CA SER A 54 -27.74 7.58 39.88
C SER A 54 -27.50 8.03 38.43
N ARG A 55 -26.41 7.61 37.77
CA ARG A 55 -26.11 8.03 36.39
C ARG A 55 -25.33 6.97 35.59
N PRO A 56 -25.57 6.86 34.28
CA PRO A 56 -24.75 6.02 33.41
C PRO A 56 -23.35 6.61 33.22
N THR A 57 -22.49 5.87 32.53
CA THR A 57 -21.19 6.39 32.07
C THR A 57 -21.44 7.56 31.12
N LEU A 58 -20.71 8.66 31.28
CA LEU A 58 -20.87 9.85 30.42
C LEU A 58 -19.58 10.16 29.66
N ILE A 59 -19.73 10.91 28.57
CA ILE A 59 -18.63 11.55 27.86
C ILE A 59 -18.72 13.06 28.08
N ALA A 60 -17.60 13.68 28.46
CA ALA A 60 -17.44 15.12 28.41
C ALA A 60 -16.48 15.51 27.28
N LYS A 61 -16.98 16.29 26.31
CA LYS A 61 -16.18 16.87 25.22
C LYS A 61 -15.88 18.33 25.57
N ILE A 62 -14.63 18.62 25.89
CA ILE A 62 -14.14 19.96 26.21
C ILE A 62 -13.59 20.58 24.93
N HIS A 63 -14.16 21.71 24.51
CA HIS A 63 -13.77 22.46 23.32
C HIS A 63 -13.05 23.75 23.70
N ARG A 64 -11.88 23.99 23.10
CA ARG A 64 -11.05 25.19 23.32
C ARG A 64 -10.79 25.90 22.00
N GLU A 65 -11.05 27.20 21.97
CA GLU A 65 -10.92 28.00 20.75
C GLU A 65 -9.52 28.61 20.61
N ARG A 66 -8.83 28.24 19.54
CA ARG A 66 -7.42 28.59 19.31
C ARG A 66 -7.21 29.99 18.74
N ASP A 67 -8.11 30.44 17.86
CA ASP A 67 -7.94 31.65 17.06
C ASP A 67 -9.06 32.68 17.30
N LEU A 68 -8.79 33.92 16.92
CA LEU A 68 -9.71 35.04 17.11
C LEU A 68 -11.04 34.80 16.38
N ALA A 69 -11.01 34.18 15.19
CA ALA A 69 -12.22 33.88 14.42
C ALA A 69 -13.13 32.87 15.14
N ALA A 70 -12.56 31.84 15.76
CA ALA A 70 -13.31 30.85 16.51
C ALA A 70 -13.86 31.42 17.83
N ARG A 71 -13.10 32.31 18.49
CA ARG A 71 -13.60 33.10 19.63
C ARG A 71 -14.78 33.99 19.24
N ILE A 72 -14.73 34.63 18.07
CA ILE A 72 -15.84 35.43 17.53
C ILE A 72 -17.05 34.54 17.21
N ARG A 73 -16.88 33.40 16.52
CA ARG A 73 -17.98 32.46 16.26
C ARG A 73 -18.64 31.98 17.55
N ARG A 74 -17.84 31.64 18.56
CA ARG A 74 -18.31 31.24 19.88
C ARG A 74 -19.10 32.36 20.56
N PHE A 75 -18.61 33.60 20.50
CA PHE A 75 -19.34 34.78 20.99
C PHE A 75 -20.69 34.98 20.28
N LEU A 76 -20.76 34.72 18.97
CA LEU A 76 -21.99 34.76 18.18
C LEU A 76 -22.91 33.54 18.38
N GLY A 77 -22.60 32.63 19.31
CA GLY A 77 -23.39 31.41 19.56
C GLY A 77 -23.19 30.30 18.52
N TRP A 78 -22.22 30.44 17.63
CA TRP A 78 -21.83 29.46 16.60
C TRP A 78 -20.55 28.69 16.97
N GLY A 79 -20.30 28.55 18.27
CA GLY A 79 -19.20 27.73 18.80
C GLY A 79 -19.44 26.24 18.53
N ARG A 80 -18.36 25.48 18.36
CA ARG A 80 -18.43 24.05 17.98
C ARG A 80 -19.25 23.22 18.98
N ALA A 81 -19.05 23.46 20.27
CA ALA A 81 -19.78 22.80 21.36
C ALA A 81 -21.29 23.11 21.31
N ARG A 82 -21.65 24.38 21.10
CA ARG A 82 -23.05 24.83 20.98
C ARG A 82 -23.75 24.21 19.77
N MET A 83 -23.05 24.14 18.63
CA MET A 83 -23.56 23.49 17.43
C MET A 83 -23.77 21.99 17.65
N GLU A 84 -22.79 21.31 18.22
CA GLU A 84 -22.89 19.87 18.54
C GLU A 84 -24.06 19.58 19.48
N TRP A 85 -24.21 20.37 20.56
CA TRP A 85 -25.34 20.32 21.47
C TRP A 85 -26.69 20.47 20.75
N ASN A 86 -26.88 21.56 20.02
CA ASN A 86 -28.13 21.84 19.31
C ASN A 86 -28.49 20.75 18.29
N ASN A 87 -27.48 20.22 17.60
CA ASN A 87 -27.67 19.18 16.60
C ASN A 87 -28.04 17.83 17.23
N LEU A 88 -27.40 17.45 18.34
CA LEU A 88 -27.75 16.23 19.08
C LEU A 88 -29.17 16.30 19.64
N VAL A 89 -29.55 17.43 20.24
CA VAL A 89 -30.91 17.63 20.79
C VAL A 89 -31.96 17.53 19.69
N ARG A 90 -31.73 18.18 18.55
CA ARG A 90 -32.65 18.11 17.40
C ARG A 90 -32.73 16.71 16.80
N ALA A 91 -31.59 16.04 16.64
CA ALA A 91 -31.52 14.69 16.11
C ALA A 91 -32.30 13.71 17.02
N GLU A 92 -32.10 13.80 18.34
CA GLU A 92 -32.86 13.01 19.30
C GLU A 92 -34.36 13.30 19.25
N GLN A 93 -34.76 14.58 19.18
CA GLN A 93 -36.17 14.97 19.04
C GLN A 93 -36.81 14.46 17.75
N GLY A 94 -36.04 14.40 16.66
CA GLY A 94 -36.45 13.82 15.38
C GLY A 94 -36.49 12.29 15.37
N GLY A 95 -36.10 11.63 16.48
CA GLY A 95 -36.05 10.17 16.60
C GLY A 95 -34.81 9.52 15.96
N ALA A 96 -33.77 10.29 15.64
CA ALA A 96 -32.52 9.75 15.13
C ALA A 96 -31.79 8.95 16.22
N SER A 97 -31.14 7.87 15.83
CA SER A 97 -30.25 7.11 16.72
C SER A 97 -28.91 7.83 16.87
N VAL A 98 -28.77 8.60 17.94
CA VAL A 98 -27.58 9.40 18.29
C VAL A 98 -27.25 9.24 19.77
N PRO A 99 -26.00 9.51 20.21
CA PRO A 99 -25.69 9.60 21.63
C PRO A 99 -26.58 10.64 22.30
N ARG A 100 -27.11 10.29 23.47
CA ARG A 100 -28.09 11.12 24.16
C ARG A 100 -27.41 12.38 24.72
N PRO A 101 -27.85 13.60 24.35
CA PRO A 101 -27.32 14.83 24.91
C PRO A 101 -27.77 15.01 26.37
N VAL A 102 -26.85 15.42 27.24
CA VAL A 102 -27.12 15.63 28.68
C VAL A 102 -27.10 17.11 29.03
N ALA A 103 -25.99 17.80 28.75
CA ALA A 103 -25.90 19.25 28.97
C ALA A 103 -24.82 19.92 28.10
N LEU A 104 -24.91 21.24 27.99
CA LEU A 104 -23.85 22.13 27.53
C LEU A 104 -23.54 23.16 28.63
N GLU A 105 -22.27 23.24 28.99
CA GLU A 105 -21.71 24.24 29.92
C GLU A 105 -20.76 25.17 29.16
N GLN A 106 -20.91 26.48 29.35
CA GLN A 106 -20.11 27.49 28.65
C GLN A 106 -19.29 28.33 29.65
N HIS A 107 -17.99 28.47 29.40
CA HIS A 107 -17.07 29.16 30.31
C HIS A 107 -16.46 30.42 29.66
N GLY A 108 -15.39 30.99 30.22
CA GLY A 108 -14.72 32.14 29.60
C GLY A 108 -13.91 31.73 28.36
N ASP A 109 -13.23 30.61 28.47
CA ASP A 109 -12.14 30.17 27.58
C ASP A 109 -12.39 28.79 26.93
N HIS A 110 -13.38 28.04 27.43
CA HIS A 110 -13.77 26.72 26.91
C HIS A 110 -15.28 26.48 27.03
N ASP A 111 -15.78 25.46 26.33
CA ASP A 111 -17.14 24.94 26.45
C ASP A 111 -17.09 23.41 26.65
N ILE A 112 -18.07 22.84 27.34
CA ILE A 112 -18.15 21.41 27.63
C ILE A 112 -19.51 20.85 27.19
N VAL A 113 -19.50 19.84 26.32
CA VAL A 113 -20.70 19.08 25.95
C VAL A 113 -20.68 17.73 26.67
N PHE A 114 -21.73 17.47 27.45
CA PHE A 114 -21.96 16.19 28.12
C PHE A 114 -22.94 15.34 27.31
N ILE A 115 -22.55 14.11 27.00
CA ILE A 115 -23.36 13.13 26.28
C ILE A 115 -23.25 11.76 26.95
N ASP A 116 -24.22 10.89 26.69
CA ASP A 116 -24.20 9.50 27.15
C ASP A 116 -23.07 8.69 26.48
N PHE A 117 -22.43 7.79 27.25
CA PHE A 117 -21.45 6.85 26.72
C PHE A 117 -22.14 5.57 26.26
N LEU A 118 -22.01 5.24 24.98
CA LEU A 118 -22.55 4.00 24.43
C LEU A 118 -21.62 2.83 24.81
N LEU A 119 -22.05 2.00 25.76
CA LEU A 119 -21.34 0.77 26.15
C LEU A 119 -21.32 -0.27 25.02
N ASP A 120 -20.32 -1.14 24.98
CA ASP A 120 -20.25 -2.28 24.05
C ASP A 120 -20.48 -1.92 22.57
N THR A 121 -20.05 -0.73 22.17
CA THR A 121 -20.08 -0.29 20.77
C THR A 121 -18.69 -0.23 20.17
N GLU A 122 -18.59 -0.56 18.89
CA GLU A 122 -17.38 -0.40 18.09
C GLU A 122 -17.65 0.43 16.83
N VAL A 123 -16.60 0.81 16.09
CA VAL A 123 -16.76 1.55 14.83
C VAL A 123 -17.20 0.59 13.72
N PHE A 124 -18.15 1.04 12.89
CA PHE A 124 -18.76 0.20 11.86
C PHE A 124 -17.77 -0.49 10.89
N PRO A 125 -16.68 0.15 10.40
CA PRO A 125 -15.73 -0.53 9.52
C PRO A 125 -15.10 -1.78 10.14
N GLN A 126 -14.66 -1.69 11.40
CA GLN A 126 -14.03 -2.80 12.12
C GLN A 126 -15.03 -3.94 12.37
N HIS A 127 -16.28 -3.59 12.67
CA HIS A 127 -17.35 -4.56 12.80
C HIS A 127 -17.60 -5.30 11.48
N LEU A 128 -17.73 -4.55 10.39
CA LEU A 128 -18.03 -5.10 9.06
C LEU A 128 -16.93 -6.05 8.54
N GLU A 129 -15.66 -5.84 8.90
CA GLU A 129 -14.52 -6.68 8.52
C GLU A 129 -14.64 -8.14 9.00
N ARG A 130 -15.40 -8.41 10.07
CA ARG A 130 -15.60 -9.76 10.60
C ARG A 130 -16.54 -10.63 9.77
N TYR A 131 -17.30 -10.01 8.86
CA TYR A 131 -18.37 -10.67 8.13
C TYR A 131 -18.04 -10.80 6.63
N GLN A 132 -18.35 -11.97 6.08
CA GLN A 132 -18.23 -12.30 4.67
C GLN A 132 -19.56 -12.89 4.13
N GLY A 133 -19.68 -12.99 2.81
CA GLY A 133 -20.85 -13.58 2.16
C GLY A 133 -22.17 -12.91 2.56
N HIS A 134 -23.21 -13.71 2.78
CA HIS A 134 -24.58 -13.25 3.05
C HIS A 134 -24.69 -12.35 4.29
N GLN A 135 -23.96 -12.65 5.38
CA GLN A 135 -23.96 -11.82 6.60
C GLN A 135 -23.39 -10.42 6.34
N ARG A 136 -22.37 -10.29 5.48
CA ARG A 136 -21.83 -8.98 5.09
C ARG A 136 -22.85 -8.15 4.32
N VAL A 137 -23.54 -8.80 3.36
CA VAL A 137 -24.60 -8.19 2.55
C VAL A 137 -25.73 -7.66 3.44
N ALA A 138 -26.14 -8.48 4.40
CA ALA A 138 -27.12 -8.14 5.42
C ALA A 138 -26.76 -6.86 6.20
N MET A 139 -25.53 -6.79 6.76
CA MET A 139 -25.07 -5.61 7.51
C MET A 139 -25.07 -4.32 6.67
N LEU A 140 -24.71 -4.42 5.39
CA LEU A 140 -24.71 -3.28 4.47
C LEU A 140 -26.13 -2.78 4.17
N ARG A 141 -27.08 -3.71 3.99
CA ARG A 141 -28.49 -3.35 3.79
C ARG A 141 -29.09 -2.68 5.03
N VAL A 142 -28.78 -3.18 6.22
CA VAL A 142 -29.16 -2.56 7.50
C VAL A 142 -28.57 -1.15 7.62
N LEU A 143 -27.29 -0.96 7.27
CA LEU A 143 -26.67 0.36 7.21
C LEU A 143 -27.43 1.31 6.26
N GLY A 144 -27.77 0.85 5.04
CA GLY A 144 -28.52 1.64 4.07
C GLY A 144 -29.88 2.09 4.59
N ARG A 145 -30.65 1.15 5.15
CA ARG A 145 -31.96 1.43 5.77
C ARG A 145 -31.83 2.39 6.94
N TRP A 146 -30.81 2.24 7.77
CA TRP A 146 -30.54 3.14 8.89
C TRP A 146 -30.24 4.57 8.45
N ILE A 147 -29.48 4.79 7.37
CA ILE A 147 -29.24 6.14 6.84
C ILE A 147 -30.57 6.81 6.42
N ALA A 148 -31.53 6.07 5.87
CA ALA A 148 -32.86 6.61 5.57
C ALA A 148 -33.59 7.08 6.83
N SER A 149 -33.44 6.38 7.96
CA SER A 149 -34.00 6.81 9.25
C SER A 149 -33.38 8.12 9.76
N ILE A 150 -32.07 8.30 9.60
CA ILE A 150 -31.35 9.53 9.96
C ILE A 150 -31.84 10.72 9.12
N VAL A 151 -32.00 10.51 7.81
CA VAL A 151 -32.54 11.53 6.90
C VAL A 151 -33.99 11.86 7.23
N ARG A 152 -34.81 10.84 7.54
CA ARG A 152 -36.22 11.03 7.96
C ARG A 152 -36.33 11.84 9.24
N ALA A 153 -35.40 11.66 10.17
CA ALA A 153 -35.32 12.44 11.41
C ALA A 153 -34.86 13.91 11.19
N GLY A 154 -34.56 14.30 9.94
CA GLY A 154 -34.20 15.68 9.59
C GLY A 154 -32.73 16.03 9.82
N VAL A 155 -31.85 15.03 9.95
CA VAL A 155 -30.43 15.23 10.23
C VAL A 155 -29.63 15.39 8.92
N ASP A 156 -29.20 16.62 8.60
CA ASP A 156 -28.28 16.88 7.48
C ASP A 156 -26.81 16.84 7.96
N ALA A 157 -26.29 15.63 8.11
CA ALA A 157 -24.91 15.41 8.53
C ALA A 157 -23.93 15.69 7.37
N HIS A 158 -23.06 16.68 7.56
CA HIS A 158 -22.11 17.10 6.53
C HIS A 158 -20.83 16.25 6.48
N ASP A 159 -20.51 15.56 7.58
CA ASP A 159 -19.33 14.69 7.71
C ASP A 159 -19.74 13.24 8.03
N ILE A 160 -20.75 12.73 7.32
CA ILE A 160 -21.22 11.35 7.49
C ILE A 160 -20.33 10.38 6.72
N HIS A 161 -19.55 9.59 7.46
CA HIS A 161 -18.75 8.49 6.92
C HIS A 161 -18.77 7.32 7.88
N THR A 162 -18.43 6.11 7.41
CA THR A 162 -18.55 4.87 8.21
C THR A 162 -17.76 4.91 9.53
N GLY A 163 -16.63 5.62 9.59
CA GLY A 163 -15.89 5.83 10.84
C GLY A 163 -16.61 6.67 11.93
N ASN A 164 -17.66 7.41 11.58
CA ASN A 164 -18.50 8.16 12.52
C ASN A 164 -19.80 7.41 12.85
N ILE A 165 -19.81 6.10 12.63
CA ILE A 165 -20.95 5.24 12.91
C ILE A 165 -20.49 4.19 13.92
N LEU A 166 -21.17 4.18 15.06
CA LEU A 166 -21.00 3.15 16.08
C LEU A 166 -22.05 2.06 15.92
N VAL A 167 -21.66 0.82 16.18
CA VAL A 167 -22.53 -0.37 16.08
C VAL A 167 -22.49 -1.18 17.37
N ARG A 168 -23.64 -1.77 17.72
CA ARG A 168 -23.79 -2.82 18.74
C ARG A 168 -24.67 -3.93 18.18
N GLY A 169 -24.36 -5.18 18.55
CA GLY A 169 -25.11 -6.37 18.15
C GLY A 169 -24.37 -7.15 17.06
N VAL A 170 -24.57 -8.47 17.04
CA VAL A 170 -23.87 -9.40 16.13
C VAL A 170 -24.78 -9.84 14.99
N GLU A 171 -26.10 -9.83 15.22
CA GLU A 171 -27.10 -10.24 14.25
C GLU A 171 -27.69 -9.01 13.53
N PRO A 172 -27.81 -9.03 12.20
CA PRO A 172 -28.32 -7.90 11.43
C PRO A 172 -29.69 -7.38 11.90
N GLY A 173 -30.61 -8.27 12.29
CA GLY A 173 -31.97 -7.91 12.70
C GLY A 173 -32.05 -7.22 14.07
N SER A 174 -31.08 -7.43 14.95
CA SER A 174 -31.00 -6.81 16.28
C SER A 174 -29.90 -5.74 16.39
N MET A 175 -29.15 -5.53 15.30
CA MET A 175 -28.08 -4.57 15.19
C MET A 175 -28.59 -3.13 15.41
N SER A 176 -27.91 -2.41 16.30
CA SER A 176 -28.18 -1.02 16.59
C SER A 176 -27.03 -0.15 16.10
N LEU A 177 -27.37 0.97 15.45
CA LEU A 177 -26.44 1.89 14.82
C LEU A 177 -26.63 3.30 15.39
N TRP A 178 -25.53 4.00 15.67
CA TRP A 178 -25.54 5.38 16.18
C TRP A 178 -24.62 6.29 15.37
N LEU A 179 -25.12 7.48 15.03
CA LEU A 179 -24.33 8.51 14.37
C LEU A 179 -23.63 9.37 15.43
N ILE A 180 -22.31 9.43 15.35
CA ILE A 180 -21.49 10.27 16.23
C ILE A 180 -20.91 11.48 15.47
N ASP A 181 -20.43 12.46 16.23
CA ASP A 181 -19.76 13.67 15.73
C ASP A 181 -20.62 14.60 14.86
N LEU A 182 -21.69 15.17 15.44
CA LEU A 182 -22.68 16.00 14.77
C LEU A 182 -22.37 17.52 14.78
N HIS A 183 -21.13 17.93 15.04
CA HIS A 183 -20.81 19.36 15.17
C HIS A 183 -21.00 20.17 13.89
N ASP A 184 -20.82 19.55 12.71
CA ASP A 184 -21.01 20.19 11.39
C ASP A 184 -22.39 19.92 10.77
N ALA A 185 -23.29 19.23 11.50
CA ALA A 185 -24.63 18.95 11.01
C ALA A 185 -25.46 20.25 10.91
N ARG A 186 -26.41 20.25 9.97
CA ARG A 186 -27.45 21.28 9.90
C ARG A 186 -28.79 20.63 10.21
N GLY A 187 -29.65 21.38 10.88
CA GLY A 187 -31.01 20.94 11.21
C GLY A 187 -32.02 22.03 10.87
N GLY A 188 -33.15 21.63 10.28
CA GLY A 188 -34.29 22.48 9.94
C GLY A 188 -35.01 22.01 8.68
N PHE A 189 -36.35 22.02 8.70
CA PHE A 189 -37.30 21.72 7.60
C PHE A 189 -36.88 20.59 6.64
N GLY A 190 -36.65 19.39 7.20
CA GLY A 190 -36.31 18.20 6.40
C GLY A 190 -34.96 18.31 5.70
N VAL A 191 -34.43 17.18 5.26
CA VAL A 191 -33.18 17.17 4.49
C VAL A 191 -33.52 17.38 3.00
N PRO A 192 -33.00 18.41 2.32
CA PRO A 192 -33.27 18.60 0.90
C PRO A 192 -32.77 17.41 0.08
N ALA A 193 -33.46 17.04 -1.01
CA ALA A 193 -33.11 15.87 -1.84
C ALA A 193 -31.64 15.86 -2.31
N ARG A 194 -31.08 17.04 -2.62
CA ARG A 194 -29.65 17.19 -2.96
C ARG A 194 -28.73 16.79 -1.81
N ARG A 195 -29.11 17.10 -0.57
CA ARG A 195 -28.36 16.77 0.65
C ARG A 195 -28.54 15.30 1.01
N CYS A 196 -29.74 14.73 0.88
CA CYS A 196 -29.97 13.29 1.02
C CYS A 196 -29.02 12.50 0.11
N ARG A 197 -28.98 12.86 -1.18
CA ARG A 197 -28.06 12.25 -2.15
C ARG A 197 -26.60 12.43 -1.74
N ALA A 198 -26.21 13.60 -1.23
CA ALA A 198 -24.84 13.86 -0.80
C ALA A 198 -24.43 12.96 0.37
N MET A 199 -25.29 12.78 1.38
CA MET A 199 -25.03 11.92 2.54
C MET A 199 -24.84 10.46 2.12
N VAL A 200 -25.76 9.92 1.31
CA VAL A 200 -25.69 8.55 0.78
C VAL A 200 -24.38 8.34 0.01
N GLN A 201 -24.01 9.32 -0.82
CA GLN A 201 -22.77 9.26 -1.60
C GLN A 201 -21.52 9.37 -0.72
N GLN A 202 -21.56 10.07 0.42
CA GLN A 202 -20.45 10.12 1.37
C GLN A 202 -20.22 8.78 2.06
N VAL A 203 -21.30 8.10 2.50
CA VAL A 203 -21.22 6.73 3.06
C VAL A 203 -20.75 5.73 2.00
N ALA A 204 -21.31 5.76 0.79
CA ALA A 204 -20.85 4.92 -0.33
C ALA A 204 -19.37 5.16 -0.67
N SER A 205 -18.92 6.42 -0.62
CA SER A 205 -17.50 6.74 -0.75
C SER A 205 -16.70 6.08 0.36
N ALA A 206 -17.13 6.19 1.61
CA ALA A 206 -16.47 5.60 2.77
C ALA A 206 -16.32 4.07 2.67
N LEU A 207 -17.27 3.37 2.04
CA LEU A 207 -17.20 1.92 1.81
C LEU A 207 -16.15 1.49 0.76
N GLY A 208 -15.63 2.41 -0.07
CA GLY A 208 -14.47 2.12 -0.95
C GLY A 208 -14.73 2.18 -2.45
N GLY A 209 -15.86 2.74 -2.88
CA GLY A 209 -16.17 2.95 -4.30
C GLY A 209 -16.10 1.66 -5.10
N ALA A 210 -15.44 1.68 -6.26
CA ALA A 210 -15.43 0.52 -7.13
C ALA A 210 -14.66 -0.71 -6.54
N ARG A 211 -13.83 -0.56 -5.48
CA ARG A 211 -13.06 -1.70 -4.89
C ARG A 211 -14.02 -2.60 -4.11
N ALA A 212 -15.08 -2.00 -3.61
CA ALA A 212 -16.18 -2.62 -2.92
C ALA A 212 -17.48 -2.28 -3.66
N ALA A 213 -17.49 -2.36 -5.00
CA ALA A 213 -18.67 -2.03 -5.80
C ALA A 213 -19.89 -2.84 -5.37
N VAL A 214 -19.65 -4.12 -5.03
CA VAL A 214 -20.64 -5.04 -4.46
C VAL A 214 -21.15 -4.53 -3.11
N ASP A 215 -20.26 -4.09 -2.22
CA ASP A 215 -20.67 -3.56 -0.91
C ASP A 215 -21.51 -2.28 -1.05
N VAL A 216 -21.08 -1.37 -1.94
CA VAL A 216 -21.82 -0.13 -2.25
C VAL A 216 -23.19 -0.47 -2.83
N GLN A 217 -23.27 -1.49 -3.69
CA GLN A 217 -24.54 -1.95 -4.24
C GLN A 217 -25.50 -2.40 -3.13
N HIS A 218 -25.08 -3.31 -2.25
CA HIS A 218 -25.93 -3.82 -1.17
C HIS A 218 -26.32 -2.74 -0.15
N PHE A 219 -25.41 -1.81 0.13
CA PHE A 219 -25.73 -0.60 0.89
C PHE A 219 -26.85 0.22 0.21
N LEU A 220 -26.76 0.43 -1.10
CA LEU A 220 -27.75 1.18 -1.85
C LEU A 220 -29.09 0.46 -1.96
N GLU A 221 -29.10 -0.87 -2.03
CA GLU A 221 -30.33 -1.69 -1.98
C GLU A 221 -31.10 -1.47 -0.66
N GLY A 222 -30.39 -1.48 0.47
CA GLY A 222 -30.97 -1.17 1.77
C GLY A 222 -31.43 0.29 1.90
N TRP A 223 -30.65 1.23 1.36
CA TRP A 223 -31.03 2.64 1.29
C TRP A 223 -32.30 2.85 0.45
N ALA A 224 -32.37 2.27 -0.74
CA ALA A 224 -33.51 2.42 -1.64
C ALA A 224 -34.81 1.90 -0.99
N TYR A 225 -34.71 0.77 -0.29
CA TYR A 225 -35.83 0.22 0.47
C TYR A 225 -36.24 1.17 1.59
N GLY A 226 -35.30 1.57 2.45
CA GLY A 226 -35.59 2.49 3.56
C GLY A 226 -36.12 3.85 3.10
N ALA A 227 -35.58 4.39 2.01
CA ALA A 227 -35.99 5.67 1.45
C ALA A 227 -37.40 5.63 0.88
N ARG A 228 -37.81 4.50 0.28
CA ARG A 228 -39.19 4.27 -0.13
C ARG A 228 -40.12 4.08 1.07
N ALA A 229 -39.77 3.17 1.98
CA ALA A 229 -40.61 2.81 3.14
C ALA A 229 -40.87 4.00 4.07
N LEU A 230 -39.88 4.88 4.26
CA LEU A 230 -39.99 6.05 5.14
C LEU A 230 -40.48 7.32 4.42
N GLY A 231 -40.83 7.22 3.13
CA GLY A 231 -41.29 8.36 2.33
C GLY A 231 -40.24 9.46 2.16
N VAL A 232 -38.95 9.09 2.13
CA VAL A 232 -37.84 10.03 1.96
C VAL A 232 -37.60 10.33 0.48
N ASP A 233 -37.40 9.29 -0.33
CA ASP A 233 -37.19 9.41 -1.79
C ASP A 233 -37.38 8.03 -2.45
N ALA A 234 -38.61 7.76 -2.88
CA ALA A 234 -38.95 6.50 -3.55
C ALA A 234 -38.29 6.35 -4.93
N THR A 235 -37.72 7.42 -5.51
CA THR A 235 -37.11 7.38 -6.86
C THR A 235 -35.82 6.56 -6.92
N TRP A 236 -35.29 6.15 -5.76
CA TRP A 236 -34.13 5.26 -5.68
C TRP A 236 -34.46 3.79 -5.88
N ALA A 237 -35.73 3.40 -5.70
CA ALA A 237 -36.16 2.02 -5.76
C ALA A 237 -36.69 1.66 -7.16
N ARG A 238 -36.40 0.45 -7.61
CA ARG A 238 -36.95 -0.15 -8.83
C ARG A 238 -37.61 -1.49 -8.50
N GLY A 239 -38.85 -1.67 -8.96
CA GLY A 239 -39.56 -2.94 -8.78
C GLY A 239 -40.07 -3.18 -7.35
N ALA A 240 -40.43 -4.42 -7.08
CA ALA A 240 -41.01 -4.85 -5.80
C ALA A 240 -39.97 -5.02 -4.70
N ASP A 241 -40.41 -4.81 -3.46
CA ASP A 241 -39.67 -5.12 -2.23
C ASP A 241 -39.29 -6.60 -2.21
N GLN A 242 -38.05 -6.87 -1.83
CA GLN A 242 -37.48 -8.21 -1.71
C GLN A 242 -37.07 -8.45 -0.25
N HIS A 243 -37.03 -9.72 0.13
CA HIS A 243 -36.70 -10.13 1.50
C HIS A 243 -35.70 -11.28 1.45
N THR A 244 -34.59 -11.17 2.18
CA THR A 244 -33.54 -12.20 2.24
C THR A 244 -32.89 -12.13 3.61
N ASP A 245 -32.76 -13.28 4.28
CA ASP A 245 -32.15 -13.42 5.61
C ASP A 245 -32.70 -12.40 6.64
N ASP A 246 -34.04 -12.31 6.75
CA ASP A 246 -34.78 -11.39 7.63
C ASP A 246 -34.58 -9.90 7.33
N ILE A 247 -34.02 -9.56 6.16
CA ILE A 247 -33.72 -8.18 5.78
C ILE A 247 -34.41 -7.83 4.47
N ASP A 248 -35.18 -6.76 4.55
CA ASP A 248 -35.82 -6.17 3.39
C ASP A 248 -34.85 -5.33 2.57
N TRP A 249 -34.99 -5.40 1.25
CA TRP A 249 -34.21 -4.62 0.30
C TRP A 249 -34.98 -4.44 -1.01
N VAL A 250 -34.47 -3.60 -1.91
CA VAL A 250 -35.04 -3.42 -3.25
C VAL A 250 -33.95 -3.12 -4.25
N GLU A 251 -34.17 -3.47 -5.51
CA GLU A 251 -33.28 -3.05 -6.59
C GLU A 251 -33.18 -1.52 -6.65
N VAL A 252 -31.97 -1.06 -6.95
CA VAL A 252 -31.67 0.36 -7.03
C VAL A 252 -31.90 0.84 -8.46
N GLU A 253 -32.46 2.04 -8.62
CA GLU A 253 -32.59 2.68 -9.92
C GLU A 253 -31.20 2.79 -10.61
N PRO A 254 -31.03 2.26 -11.84
CA PRO A 254 -29.71 2.09 -12.45
C PRO A 254 -28.90 3.38 -12.61
N LYS A 255 -29.57 4.50 -12.91
CA LYS A 255 -28.91 5.79 -13.04
C LYS A 255 -28.37 6.27 -11.69
N ARG A 256 -29.15 6.14 -10.60
CA ARG A 256 -28.74 6.46 -9.22
C ARG A 256 -27.57 5.59 -8.75
N MET A 257 -27.60 4.29 -9.07
CA MET A 257 -26.50 3.36 -8.80
C MET A 257 -25.21 3.83 -9.49
N THR A 258 -25.28 4.06 -10.81
CA THR A 258 -24.13 4.46 -11.62
C THR A 258 -23.56 5.81 -11.17
N GLU A 259 -24.41 6.82 -10.96
CA GLU A 259 -24.02 8.14 -10.47
C GLU A 259 -23.30 8.05 -9.11
N THR A 260 -23.79 7.19 -8.22
CA THR A 260 -23.22 7.03 -6.87
C THR A 260 -21.89 6.30 -6.91
N LEU A 261 -21.78 5.21 -7.68
CA LEU A 261 -20.53 4.49 -7.87
C LEU A 261 -19.44 5.39 -8.48
N GLN A 262 -19.77 6.16 -9.53
CA GLN A 262 -18.83 7.11 -10.15
C GLN A 262 -18.36 8.18 -9.16
N LYS A 263 -19.26 8.69 -8.30
CA LYS A 263 -18.87 9.68 -7.30
C LYS A 263 -18.03 9.07 -6.17
N ALA A 264 -18.38 7.88 -5.72
CA ALA A 264 -17.60 7.14 -4.71
C ALA A 264 -16.19 6.84 -5.23
N GLU A 265 -16.08 6.44 -6.50
CA GLU A 265 -14.79 6.28 -7.18
C GLU A 265 -14.03 7.61 -7.21
N ARG A 266 -14.64 8.72 -7.66
CA ARG A 266 -13.99 10.07 -7.67
C ARG A 266 -13.55 10.55 -6.29
N ALA A 267 -14.30 10.21 -5.24
CA ALA A 267 -13.91 10.53 -3.87
C ALA A 267 -12.71 9.69 -3.42
N GLU A 268 -12.68 8.40 -3.76
CA GLU A 268 -11.58 7.49 -3.45
C GLU A 268 -10.29 7.89 -4.16
N ILE A 269 -10.39 8.14 -5.46
CA ILE A 269 -9.40 8.83 -6.30
C ILE A 269 -8.78 10.00 -5.56
N HIS A 270 -9.63 10.90 -5.07
CA HIS A 270 -9.20 12.16 -4.50
C HIS A 270 -8.56 11.95 -3.12
N ARG A 271 -9.09 11.01 -2.31
CA ARG A 271 -8.47 10.61 -1.04
C ARG A 271 -7.08 10.02 -1.26
N ARG A 272 -6.92 9.11 -2.21
CA ARG A 272 -5.61 8.51 -2.53
C ARG A 272 -4.63 9.53 -3.07
N ARG A 273 -5.05 10.41 -3.99
CA ARG A 273 -4.22 11.55 -4.43
C ARG A 273 -3.82 12.47 -3.27
N ARG A 274 -4.73 12.78 -2.35
CA ARG A 274 -4.42 13.58 -1.14
C ARG A 274 -3.50 12.85 -0.18
N HIS A 275 -3.67 11.54 0.01
CA HIS A 275 -2.81 10.72 0.87
C HIS A 275 -1.39 10.68 0.32
N ILE A 276 -1.25 10.41 -0.98
CA ILE A 276 0.02 10.51 -1.72
C ILE A 276 0.59 11.93 -1.59
N SER A 277 -0.19 12.97 -1.86
CA SER A 277 0.29 14.36 -1.79
C SER A 277 0.69 14.79 -0.37
N ARG A 278 0.01 14.31 0.67
CA ARG A 278 0.36 14.59 2.08
C ARG A 278 1.61 13.85 2.51
N GLY A 279 1.75 12.58 2.13
CA GLY A 279 2.98 11.79 2.33
C GLY A 279 4.19 12.43 1.64
N LEU A 280 3.96 13.11 0.52
CA LEU A 280 5.00 13.85 -0.21
C LEU A 280 5.29 15.26 0.36
N ARG A 281 4.44 15.84 1.22
CA ARG A 281 4.54 17.26 1.67
C ARG A 281 5.10 17.51 3.08
N ASN A 282 4.93 16.61 4.06
CA ASN A 282 5.29 16.90 5.46
C ASN A 282 6.28 15.89 6.08
N PRO A 283 7.57 16.23 6.22
CA PRO A 283 8.51 15.46 7.04
C PRO A 283 8.65 16.08 8.44
N VAL A 284 8.00 15.48 9.46
CA VAL A 284 8.27 15.63 10.92
C VAL A 284 8.01 17.01 11.55
N TYR A 285 7.28 17.04 12.68
CA TYR A 285 7.25 18.19 13.61
C TYR A 285 8.13 17.88 14.83
N HIS A 286 8.92 18.86 15.28
CA HIS A 286 9.67 18.79 16.53
C HIS A 286 8.90 19.55 17.62
N HIS A 287 8.63 18.92 18.75
CA HIS A 287 8.16 19.60 19.96
C HIS A 287 9.32 19.69 20.95
N ARG A 288 9.64 20.90 21.43
CA ARG A 288 10.65 21.13 22.46
C ARG A 288 9.92 21.52 23.72
N ASP A 289 10.07 20.75 24.79
CA ASP A 289 9.59 21.18 26.10
C ASP A 289 10.61 22.12 26.78
N TRP A 290 10.17 22.81 27.83
CA TRP A 290 10.96 23.77 28.61
C TRP A 290 12.17 23.16 29.32
N ARG A 291 12.28 21.83 29.34
CA ARG A 291 13.40 21.07 29.92
C ARG A 291 14.41 20.60 28.88
N GLY A 292 14.21 20.94 27.60
CA GLY A 292 15.16 20.66 26.53
C GLY A 292 15.08 19.24 25.97
N VAL A 293 14.04 18.47 26.28
CA VAL A 293 13.85 17.14 25.72
C VAL A 293 13.12 17.27 24.37
N GLU A 294 13.77 16.82 23.29
CA GLU A 294 13.17 16.76 21.96
C GLU A 294 12.41 15.43 21.79
N THR A 295 11.08 15.49 21.70
CA THR A 295 10.29 14.31 21.31
C THR A 295 10.01 14.36 19.80
N VAL A 296 10.45 13.33 19.08
CA VAL A 296 10.24 13.17 17.63
C VAL A 296 9.00 12.31 17.40
N GLN A 297 7.88 12.90 17.04
CA GLN A 297 6.76 12.14 16.44
C GLN A 297 6.99 12.02 14.94
N ALA A 298 7.56 10.88 14.52
CA ALA A 298 7.41 10.43 13.14
C ALA A 298 5.98 9.89 12.99
N ASN A 299 5.29 10.20 11.88
CA ASN A 299 4.09 9.43 11.54
C ASN A 299 4.52 7.97 11.39
N GLN A 300 4.21 7.10 12.34
CA GLN A 300 4.15 5.67 12.07
C GLN A 300 2.99 5.47 11.09
N ILE A 301 3.28 4.89 9.94
CA ILE A 301 2.26 4.32 9.07
C ILE A 301 2.23 2.85 9.47
N ASP A 302 1.17 2.44 10.14
CA ASP A 302 0.99 1.07 10.58
C ASP A 302 0.57 0.18 9.40
N SER A 303 1.35 -0.88 9.20
CA SER A 303 1.02 -2.24 8.73
C SER A 303 -0.18 -2.53 7.81
N ASP A 304 -0.35 -1.85 6.67
CA ASP A 304 -1.20 -2.33 5.55
C ASP A 304 -0.59 -2.13 4.14
N GLY A 305 0.74 -2.16 4.04
CA GLY A 305 1.44 -2.35 2.76
C GLY A 305 1.85 -1.09 1.98
N ILE A 306 2.21 0.02 2.64
CA ILE A 306 2.82 1.19 1.98
C ILE A 306 4.10 1.64 2.71
N LEU A 307 5.23 1.57 1.98
CA LEU A 307 6.61 1.82 2.45
C LEU A 307 6.89 3.31 2.80
N GLN A 308 7.61 3.57 3.89
CA GLN A 308 8.21 4.86 4.23
C GLN A 308 9.62 5.04 3.63
N VAL A 309 10.01 6.28 3.29
CA VAL A 309 11.44 6.69 3.30
C VAL A 309 11.63 8.13 3.83
N ARG A 310 12.66 8.29 4.68
CA ARG A 310 13.16 9.52 5.32
C ARG A 310 14.21 10.24 4.44
N ARG A 311 14.31 11.57 4.53
CA ARG A 311 15.44 12.39 4.02
C ARG A 311 16.32 12.90 5.18
N GLN A 312 17.64 12.98 4.96
CA GLN A 312 18.61 13.68 5.82
C GLN A 312 18.66 15.18 5.44
N LYS A 313 18.79 16.10 6.42
CA LYS A 313 19.01 17.54 6.19
C LYS A 313 20.51 17.85 6.07
N GLY A 314 20.90 18.53 5.00
CA GLY A 314 22.14 19.33 4.94
C GLY A 314 21.88 20.79 5.32
N ARG A 315 22.85 21.42 5.98
CA ARG A 315 22.81 22.82 6.47
C ARG A 315 22.96 23.84 5.33
N GLY A 316 22.19 24.93 5.37
CA GLY A 316 22.59 26.26 4.84
C GLY A 316 21.86 26.83 3.61
N GLY A 317 21.15 27.95 3.82
CA GLY A 317 21.09 29.14 2.94
C GLY A 317 20.49 29.05 1.53
N LEU A 318 20.18 30.22 0.95
CA LEU A 318 19.58 30.40 -0.39
C LEU A 318 20.40 29.78 -1.52
N LEU A 319 21.72 29.64 -1.36
CA LEU A 319 22.60 28.93 -2.31
C LEU A 319 22.59 27.39 -2.16
N GLY A 320 22.05 26.84 -1.07
CA GLY A 320 21.84 25.39 -0.88
C GLY A 320 20.65 24.84 -1.69
N TRP A 321 19.73 25.73 -2.11
CA TRP A 321 18.57 25.40 -2.95
C TRP A 321 18.97 25.00 -4.38
N LEU A 322 20.13 25.46 -4.87
CA LEU A 322 20.61 25.19 -6.23
C LEU A 322 21.61 24.02 -6.34
N ARG A 323 22.04 23.43 -5.22
CA ARG A 323 23.07 22.36 -5.22
C ARG A 323 22.69 21.06 -4.48
N SER A 324 21.43 20.88 -4.12
CA SER A 324 20.98 19.63 -3.50
C SER A 324 20.77 18.53 -4.56
N ARG A 325 21.63 17.51 -4.58
CA ARG A 325 21.44 16.29 -5.38
C ARG A 325 20.29 15.45 -4.79
N PRO A 326 19.47 14.78 -5.62
CA PRO A 326 18.49 13.81 -5.13
C PRO A 326 19.22 12.60 -4.53
N THR A 327 19.02 12.34 -3.23
CA THR A 327 19.26 11.03 -2.64
C THR A 327 18.02 10.16 -2.86
N ILE A 328 18.23 8.93 -3.35
CA ILE A 328 17.20 7.99 -3.83
C ILE A 328 16.68 7.12 -2.66
N PRO A 329 15.36 7.10 -2.41
CA PRO A 329 14.65 6.04 -1.69
C PRO A 329 14.62 4.70 -2.46
N ARG A 330 14.80 3.57 -1.76
CA ARG A 330 14.54 2.20 -2.26
C ARG A 330 13.06 1.99 -2.59
N ALA A 331 12.82 1.26 -3.70
CA ALA A 331 11.57 0.74 -4.28
C ALA A 331 10.55 1.76 -4.84
N SER A 332 10.42 1.83 -6.18
CA SER A 332 9.22 1.47 -6.96
C SER A 332 9.26 2.11 -8.36
N TRP A 333 8.88 1.35 -9.39
CA TRP A 333 8.45 1.94 -10.67
C TRP A 333 6.99 2.37 -10.55
N PHE A 334 6.71 3.56 -11.07
CA PHE A 334 5.43 4.25 -11.03
C PHE A 334 4.99 4.50 -12.48
N GLY A 335 4.27 3.56 -13.10
CA GLY A 335 3.33 3.95 -14.15
C GLY A 335 2.34 4.98 -13.58
N ASP A 336 1.70 5.77 -14.44
CA ASP A 336 0.81 6.89 -14.05
C ASP A 336 -0.15 6.50 -12.92
N ARG A 337 0.30 6.71 -11.67
CA ARG A 337 -0.36 6.21 -10.45
C ARG A 337 -1.74 6.79 -10.34
N VAL A 338 -1.93 7.97 -10.93
CA VAL A 338 -3.23 8.57 -11.07
C VAL A 338 -4.08 7.67 -11.97
N ARG A 339 -3.75 7.33 -13.21
CA ARG A 339 -4.52 6.36 -14.03
C ARG A 339 -4.81 5.01 -13.37
N GLN A 340 -3.81 4.38 -12.77
CA GLN A 340 -3.95 3.05 -12.16
C GLN A 340 -4.85 3.05 -10.92
N THR A 341 -4.65 4.06 -10.07
CA THR A 341 -5.34 4.14 -8.79
C THR A 341 -6.74 4.74 -8.93
N VAL A 342 -6.93 5.56 -9.96
CA VAL A 342 -8.14 6.37 -10.15
C VAL A 342 -9.10 5.76 -11.15
N TRP A 343 -8.59 5.29 -12.28
CA TRP A 343 -9.41 4.84 -13.40
C TRP A 343 -9.39 3.32 -13.58
N ARG A 344 -8.80 2.57 -12.65
CA ARG A 344 -8.69 1.10 -12.69
C ARG A 344 -8.12 0.53 -13.98
N CYS A 345 -7.36 1.34 -14.72
CA CYS A 345 -6.60 0.80 -15.82
C CYS A 345 -5.56 -0.14 -15.22
N LEU A 346 -5.60 -1.41 -15.63
CA LEU A 346 -4.51 -2.34 -15.34
C LEU A 346 -3.19 -1.70 -15.81
N PRO A 347 -2.11 -1.79 -15.02
CA PRO A 347 -0.82 -1.32 -15.48
C PRO A 347 -0.48 -2.07 -16.78
N ARG A 348 -0.14 -1.34 -17.86
CA ARG A 348 0.24 -1.96 -19.13
C ARG A 348 1.57 -2.74 -19.03
N ALA A 349 2.38 -2.45 -18.01
CA ALA A 349 3.51 -3.25 -17.57
C ALA A 349 3.47 -3.35 -16.03
N ALA A 350 3.40 -4.57 -15.49
CA ALA A 350 3.64 -4.79 -14.07
C ALA A 350 5.15 -4.89 -13.90
N LEU A 351 5.78 -3.94 -13.19
CA LEU A 351 7.19 -4.02 -12.86
C LEU A 351 7.32 -4.60 -11.44
N PHE A 352 7.64 -5.88 -11.33
CA PHE A 352 8.22 -6.41 -10.10
C PHE A 352 9.73 -6.22 -10.18
N ILE A 353 10.34 -5.67 -9.14
CA ILE A 353 11.79 -5.59 -9.03
C ILE A 353 12.22 -6.80 -8.19
N GLU A 354 12.79 -7.80 -8.83
CA GLU A 354 13.39 -8.96 -8.16
C GLU A 354 14.88 -8.68 -7.96
N ARG A 355 15.38 -8.88 -6.74
CA ARG A 355 16.80 -8.73 -6.43
C ARG A 355 17.50 -10.06 -6.64
N CYS A 356 18.24 -10.16 -7.73
CA CYS A 356 19.08 -11.32 -8.03
C CYS A 356 20.54 -10.87 -7.99
N SER A 357 21.35 -11.49 -7.13
CA SER A 357 22.83 -11.41 -7.18
C SER A 357 23.45 -10.00 -7.37
N GLY A 358 22.89 -8.97 -6.73
CA GLY A 358 23.41 -7.60 -6.80
C GLY A 358 22.84 -6.73 -7.94
N GLU A 359 22.01 -7.29 -8.81
CA GLU A 359 21.25 -6.56 -9.83
C GLU A 359 19.75 -6.51 -9.51
N GLU A 360 19.08 -5.42 -9.92
CA GLU A 360 17.63 -5.23 -9.77
C GLU A 360 16.96 -5.52 -11.12
N ILE A 361 16.31 -6.69 -11.24
CA ILE A 361 15.70 -7.20 -12.47
C ILE A 361 14.22 -6.83 -12.49
N VAL A 362 13.72 -6.43 -13.66
CA VAL A 362 12.32 -6.10 -13.86
C VAL A 362 11.57 -7.31 -14.42
N VAL A 363 10.54 -7.80 -13.73
CA VAL A 363 9.70 -8.90 -14.20
C VAL A 363 8.50 -8.33 -14.97
N GLU A 364 8.52 -8.44 -16.30
CA GLU A 364 7.36 -8.18 -17.16
C GLU A 364 6.70 -9.51 -17.62
N LYS A 365 5.45 -9.42 -18.12
CA LYS A 365 4.79 -10.57 -18.77
C LYS A 365 5.62 -10.99 -19.99
N GLN A 366 5.79 -12.31 -20.19
CA GLN A 366 6.52 -12.81 -21.36
C GLN A 366 5.99 -12.17 -22.65
N PRO A 367 6.89 -11.62 -23.49
CA PRO A 367 6.49 -10.99 -24.74
C PRO A 367 5.91 -12.03 -25.72
N GLY A 368 5.12 -11.57 -26.69
CA GLY A 368 4.50 -12.39 -27.73
C GLY A 368 5.49 -13.20 -28.57
N THR A 369 5.01 -14.03 -29.50
CA THR A 369 5.84 -15.08 -30.14
C THR A 369 6.72 -14.61 -31.30
N MET A 370 6.61 -13.36 -31.77
CA MET A 370 7.34 -12.88 -32.95
C MET A 370 8.41 -11.86 -32.58
N THR A 371 9.67 -12.19 -32.85
CA THR A 371 10.80 -11.27 -32.64
C THR A 371 10.88 -10.23 -33.75
N LEU A 372 11.45 -9.06 -33.44
CA LEU A 372 11.64 -7.95 -34.36
C LEU A 372 12.61 -8.32 -35.49
N ALA A 373 13.62 -9.14 -35.20
CA ALA A 373 14.48 -9.76 -36.22
C ALA A 373 13.68 -10.60 -37.22
N THR A 374 12.78 -11.45 -36.72
CA THR A 374 11.94 -12.32 -37.55
C THR A 374 10.96 -11.50 -38.38
N PHE A 375 10.34 -10.48 -37.78
CA PHE A 375 9.46 -9.56 -38.48
C PHE A 375 10.20 -8.78 -39.58
N SER A 376 11.41 -8.29 -39.31
CA SER A 376 12.19 -7.54 -40.31
C SER A 376 12.55 -8.40 -41.52
N ARG A 377 12.92 -9.68 -41.29
CA ARG A 377 13.19 -10.64 -42.36
C ARG A 377 11.94 -10.94 -43.20
N GLN A 378 10.77 -11.04 -42.55
CA GLN A 378 9.50 -11.36 -43.23
C GLN A 378 8.84 -10.15 -43.90
N SER A 379 9.08 -8.93 -43.40
CA SER A 379 8.37 -7.70 -43.78
C SER A 379 9.28 -6.48 -43.86
N SER A 380 10.39 -6.60 -44.58
CA SER A 380 11.45 -5.57 -44.72
C SER A 380 10.95 -4.18 -45.13
N HIS A 381 9.90 -4.10 -45.94
CA HIS A 381 9.28 -2.85 -46.39
C HIS A 381 8.53 -2.10 -45.27
N ARG A 382 8.07 -2.80 -44.22
CA ARG A 382 7.38 -2.21 -43.05
C ARG A 382 8.34 -1.84 -41.92
N THR A 383 9.55 -2.42 -41.91
CA THR A 383 10.57 -2.20 -40.88
C THR A 383 10.89 -0.72 -40.64
N ARG A 384 10.95 0.10 -41.70
CA ARG A 384 11.24 1.53 -41.59
C ARG A 384 10.20 2.31 -40.77
N GLY A 385 8.93 1.87 -40.78
CA GLY A 385 7.85 2.49 -40.03
C GLY A 385 7.91 2.21 -38.52
N LEU A 386 8.69 1.22 -38.09
CA LEU A 386 8.81 0.83 -36.68
C LEU A 386 9.81 1.68 -35.89
N LEU A 387 10.66 2.46 -36.56
CA LEU A 387 11.71 3.24 -35.89
C LEU A 387 11.14 4.27 -34.90
N GLY A 388 10.02 4.92 -35.23
CA GLY A 388 9.35 5.86 -34.32
C GLY A 388 8.82 5.18 -33.05
N PRO A 389 7.92 4.19 -33.17
CA PRO A 389 7.41 3.42 -32.02
C PRO A 389 8.51 2.77 -31.17
N LEU A 390 9.59 2.30 -31.79
CA LEU A 390 10.74 1.70 -31.12
C LEU A 390 11.49 2.73 -30.25
N LEU A 391 11.80 3.90 -30.82
CA LEU A 391 12.49 4.97 -30.08
C LEU A 391 11.61 5.58 -28.98
N GLU A 392 10.30 5.67 -29.19
CA GLU A 392 9.34 6.07 -28.15
C GLU A 392 9.32 5.07 -26.99
N THR A 393 9.30 3.77 -27.31
CA THR A 393 9.36 2.69 -26.32
C THR A 393 10.67 2.73 -25.54
N LEU A 394 11.80 2.86 -26.23
CA LEU A 394 13.12 2.98 -25.61
C LEU A 394 13.22 4.21 -24.70
N HIS A 395 12.73 5.35 -25.19
CA HIS A 395 12.74 6.59 -24.42
C HIS A 395 11.96 6.47 -23.11
N ARG A 396 10.81 5.77 -23.15
CA ARG A 396 10.01 5.47 -21.96
C ARG A 396 10.85 4.74 -20.91
N TYR A 397 11.46 3.59 -21.25
CA TYR A 397 12.31 2.83 -20.34
C TYR A 397 13.48 3.65 -19.79
N HIS A 398 14.18 4.40 -20.65
CA HIS A 398 15.30 5.23 -20.22
C HIS A 398 14.89 6.37 -19.28
N SER A 399 13.75 7.03 -19.54
CA SER A 399 13.21 8.08 -18.68
C SER A 399 12.84 7.59 -17.28
N GLU A 400 12.61 6.28 -17.18
CA GLU A 400 12.25 5.57 -15.96
C GLU A 400 13.45 4.91 -15.26
N GLY A 401 14.66 5.09 -15.80
CA GLY A 401 15.90 4.59 -15.20
C GLY A 401 16.21 3.13 -15.49
N ILE A 402 15.62 2.57 -16.54
CA ILE A 402 15.73 1.16 -16.92
C ILE A 402 16.71 1.02 -18.09
N HIS A 403 17.74 0.22 -17.89
CA HIS A 403 18.72 -0.19 -18.90
C HIS A 403 18.25 -1.50 -19.53
N LEU A 404 18.30 -1.65 -20.85
CA LEU A 404 17.90 -2.86 -21.56
C LEU A 404 19.08 -3.77 -21.90
N ALA A 405 20.24 -3.54 -21.27
CA ALA A 405 21.44 -4.36 -21.42
C ALA A 405 21.85 -4.60 -22.88
N GLY A 406 21.58 -3.63 -23.77
CA GLY A 406 21.90 -3.75 -25.18
C GLY A 406 21.02 -4.72 -25.97
N ALA A 407 19.78 -4.98 -25.51
CA ALA A 407 18.81 -5.89 -26.14
C ALA A 407 18.82 -5.82 -27.67
N SER A 408 19.16 -6.94 -28.29
CA SER A 408 19.26 -7.13 -29.74
C SER A 408 17.89 -7.36 -30.38
N ALA A 409 17.85 -7.34 -31.71
CA ALA A 409 16.64 -7.59 -32.50
C ALA A 409 15.88 -8.88 -32.20
N GLU A 410 16.61 -9.90 -31.73
CA GLU A 410 16.05 -11.20 -31.37
C GLU A 410 15.44 -11.17 -29.97
N GLU A 411 15.88 -10.22 -29.14
CA GLU A 411 15.38 -9.93 -27.81
C GLU A 411 14.38 -8.76 -27.83
N TRP A 412 13.86 -8.37 -29.00
CA TRP A 412 12.71 -7.47 -29.11
C TRP A 412 11.59 -8.22 -29.78
N TYR A 413 10.38 -8.03 -29.29
CA TYR A 413 9.18 -8.68 -29.77
C TYR A 413 8.17 -7.65 -30.23
N ILE A 414 7.38 -8.07 -31.22
CA ILE A 414 6.35 -7.25 -31.84
C ILE A 414 4.99 -7.93 -31.69
N GLU A 415 4.02 -7.17 -31.19
CA GLU A 415 2.62 -7.57 -31.12
C GLU A 415 1.77 -6.60 -31.92
N GLU A 416 1.02 -7.12 -32.90
CA GLU A 416 0.04 -6.33 -33.64
C GLU A 416 -1.32 -6.40 -32.92
N GLY A 417 -1.75 -5.29 -32.33
CA GLY A 417 -3.02 -5.18 -31.60
C GLY A 417 -4.04 -4.29 -32.31
N ARG A 418 -5.26 -4.17 -31.73
CA ARG A 418 -6.32 -3.30 -32.27
C ARG A 418 -5.97 -1.80 -32.23
N ASP A 419 -5.04 -1.40 -31.37
CA ASP A 419 -4.62 0.00 -31.14
C ASP A 419 -3.29 0.36 -31.84
N GLY A 420 -2.71 -0.55 -32.63
CA GLY A 420 -1.44 -0.35 -33.33
C GLY A 420 -0.40 -1.44 -33.03
N VAL A 421 0.85 -1.16 -33.42
CA VAL A 421 1.99 -2.05 -33.21
C VAL A 421 2.62 -1.74 -31.85
N GLU A 422 2.73 -2.76 -31.00
CA GLU A 422 3.41 -2.69 -29.72
C GLU A 422 4.76 -3.42 -29.78
N LEU A 423 5.81 -2.76 -29.31
CA LEU A 423 7.17 -3.30 -29.26
C LEU A 423 7.59 -3.49 -27.81
N ARG A 424 8.21 -4.63 -27.49
CA ARG A 424 8.66 -4.96 -26.13
C ARG A 424 10.00 -5.67 -26.15
N PRO A 425 10.96 -5.29 -25.29
CA PRO A 425 12.19 -6.06 -25.12
C PRO A 425 11.92 -7.37 -24.34
N ASP A 426 12.81 -8.33 -24.48
CA ASP A 426 12.82 -9.56 -23.68
C ASP A 426 12.98 -9.19 -22.21
N ALA A 427 12.21 -9.83 -21.35
CA ALA A 427 12.29 -9.63 -19.91
C ALA A 427 13.70 -9.90 -19.38
N ALA A 428 14.43 -10.83 -20.00
CA ALA A 428 15.81 -11.17 -19.63
C ALA A 428 16.79 -10.00 -19.82
N SER A 429 16.49 -9.03 -20.68
CA SER A 429 17.38 -7.90 -20.98
C SER A 429 17.07 -6.67 -20.12
N ILE A 430 15.97 -6.65 -19.37
CA ILE A 430 15.52 -5.47 -18.60
C ILE A 430 16.24 -5.38 -17.24
N ARG A 431 16.92 -4.27 -16.96
CA ARG A 431 17.67 -3.99 -15.73
C ARG A 431 17.33 -2.61 -15.16
N TYR A 432 16.84 -2.54 -13.93
CA TYR A 432 16.62 -1.25 -13.27
C TYR A 432 17.94 -0.71 -12.71
N ARG A 433 18.35 0.50 -13.14
CA ARG A 433 19.58 1.16 -12.68
C ARG A 433 19.35 2.53 -12.04
N GLY A 434 18.10 3.02 -12.03
CA GLY A 434 17.69 4.28 -11.45
C GLY A 434 18.16 5.49 -12.26
N LYS A 435 19.48 5.79 -12.29
CA LYS A 435 20.05 6.85 -13.11
C LYS A 435 20.97 6.27 -14.18
N LEU A 436 20.55 6.35 -15.43
CA LEU A 436 21.35 5.91 -16.57
C LEU A 436 22.47 6.90 -16.86
N THR A 437 23.66 6.36 -17.16
CA THR A 437 24.76 7.14 -17.73
C THR A 437 24.60 7.27 -19.24
N ARG A 438 25.40 8.12 -19.88
CA ARG A 438 25.34 8.27 -21.35
C ARG A 438 25.75 7.00 -22.05
N GLU A 439 26.65 6.23 -21.45
CA GLU A 439 27.15 4.94 -21.94
C GLU A 439 26.02 3.90 -21.97
N HIS A 440 25.21 3.78 -20.91
CA HIS A 440 24.06 2.87 -20.86
C HIS A 440 23.00 3.21 -21.93
N ILE A 441 22.65 4.50 -22.06
CA ILE A 441 21.71 4.95 -23.11
C ILE A 441 22.27 4.65 -24.50
N PHE A 442 23.58 4.80 -24.67
CA PHE A 442 24.25 4.53 -25.93
C PHE A 442 24.31 3.04 -26.25
N GLU A 443 24.54 2.18 -25.25
CA GLU A 443 24.52 0.72 -25.34
C GLU A 443 23.15 0.17 -25.79
N ASP A 444 22.06 0.70 -25.24
CA ASP A 444 20.72 0.28 -25.69
C ASP A 444 20.38 0.80 -27.10
N LEU A 445 20.78 2.04 -27.44
CA LEU A 445 20.66 2.57 -28.81
C LEU A 445 21.50 1.79 -29.83
N ILE A 446 22.61 1.22 -29.37
CA ILE A 446 23.52 0.33 -30.09
C ILE A 446 22.90 -1.04 -30.33
N GLY A 447 22.27 -1.63 -29.30
CA GLY A 447 21.57 -2.91 -29.37
C GLY A 447 20.52 -2.90 -30.48
N LEU A 448 19.82 -1.77 -30.64
CA LEU A 448 18.89 -1.55 -31.75
C LEU A 448 19.57 -1.46 -33.14
N GLY A 449 20.85 -1.11 -33.19
CA GLY A 449 21.63 -1.07 -34.42
C GLY A 449 21.83 -2.45 -35.06
N SER A 450 21.77 -3.53 -34.26
CA SER A 450 21.87 -4.92 -34.70
C SER A 450 20.64 -5.42 -35.48
N ILE A 451 19.53 -4.67 -35.46
CA ILE A 451 18.22 -5.08 -35.97
C ILE A 451 18.13 -5.17 -37.49
N PHE A 452 19.02 -4.51 -38.22
CA PHE A 452 18.75 -4.21 -39.61
C PHE A 452 19.80 -4.82 -40.52
N ASP A 453 19.39 -5.88 -41.22
CA ASP A 453 20.00 -6.56 -42.38
C ASP A 453 20.22 -5.66 -43.62
N GLY A 454 20.40 -4.35 -43.42
CA GLY A 454 20.51 -3.34 -44.48
C GLY A 454 19.21 -2.58 -44.77
N SER A 455 18.07 -2.98 -44.19
CA SER A 455 16.75 -2.35 -44.37
C SER A 455 16.62 -0.94 -43.79
N ILE A 456 17.50 -0.52 -42.87
CA ILE A 456 17.58 0.86 -42.34
C ILE A 456 18.93 1.46 -42.72
N THR A 457 18.91 2.59 -43.43
CA THR A 457 20.12 3.25 -43.91
C THR A 457 20.87 3.98 -42.77
N ALA A 458 22.17 4.25 -42.95
CA ALA A 458 22.94 5.09 -42.01
C ALA A 458 22.28 6.46 -41.77
N ARG A 459 21.58 6.99 -42.78
CA ARG A 459 20.84 8.26 -42.70
C ARG A 459 19.62 8.16 -41.79
N ASP A 460 18.89 7.03 -41.85
CA ASP A 460 17.72 6.78 -40.99
C ASP A 460 18.15 6.56 -39.54
N ARG A 461 19.27 5.83 -39.30
CA ARG A 461 19.88 5.68 -37.97
C ARG A 461 20.27 7.03 -37.36
N LEU A 462 20.94 7.87 -38.15
CA LEU A 462 21.32 9.22 -37.74
C LEU A 462 20.09 10.08 -37.41
N ARG A 463 19.02 9.97 -38.18
CA ARG A 463 17.76 10.69 -37.94
C ARG A 463 17.10 10.24 -36.62
N GLY A 464 17.07 8.93 -36.37
CA GLY A 464 16.59 8.36 -35.11
C GLY A 464 17.37 8.86 -33.90
N LEU A 465 18.71 8.80 -33.96
CA LEU A 465 19.60 9.30 -32.90
C LEU A 465 19.40 10.80 -32.63
N LEU A 466 19.25 11.62 -33.67
CA LEU A 466 19.00 13.06 -33.52
C LEU A 466 17.61 13.37 -32.96
N SER A 467 16.64 12.51 -33.19
CA SER A 467 15.30 12.63 -32.58
C SER A 467 15.25 12.17 -31.12
N TYR A 468 16.27 11.44 -30.66
CA TYR A 468 16.34 10.92 -29.30
C TYR A 468 16.63 12.05 -28.28
N PRO A 469 15.83 12.20 -27.20
CA PRO A 469 16.00 13.29 -26.24
C PRO A 469 17.39 13.35 -25.62
N GLY A 470 18.05 14.52 -25.71
CA GLY A 470 19.42 14.74 -25.22
C GLY A 470 20.52 14.59 -26.27
N PHE A 471 20.21 14.04 -27.45
CA PHE A 471 21.14 13.95 -28.60
C PHE A 471 20.85 14.99 -29.70
N SER A 472 19.68 15.63 -29.67
CA SER A 472 19.28 16.73 -30.58
C SER A 472 20.14 18.00 -30.45
N ALA A 473 20.90 18.15 -29.37
CA ALA A 473 21.78 19.30 -29.10
C ALA A 473 23.24 19.08 -29.51
N LEU A 474 23.60 17.88 -30.00
CA LEU A 474 24.96 17.59 -30.45
C LEU A 474 25.13 18.00 -31.92
N PRO A 475 26.29 18.57 -32.32
CA PRO A 475 26.59 18.85 -33.71
C PRO A 475 26.41 17.60 -34.58
N ALA A 476 25.72 17.73 -35.72
CA ALA A 476 25.41 16.61 -36.62
C ALA A 476 26.66 15.83 -37.07
N THR A 477 27.83 16.49 -37.08
CA THR A 477 29.14 15.89 -37.37
C THR A 477 29.60 14.90 -36.27
N ILE A 478 29.36 15.23 -35.00
CA ILE A 478 29.69 14.36 -33.85
C ILE A 478 28.75 13.15 -33.83
N VAL A 479 27.45 13.35 -34.07
CA VAL A 479 26.47 12.25 -34.11
C VAL A 479 26.74 11.30 -35.29
N ARG A 480 27.09 11.84 -36.46
CA ARG A 480 27.48 11.04 -37.63
C ARG A 480 28.78 10.25 -37.36
N SER A 481 29.80 10.90 -36.83
CA SER A 481 31.07 10.23 -36.47
C SER A 481 30.93 9.17 -35.38
N LEU A 482 30.02 9.34 -34.43
CA LEU A 482 29.68 8.33 -33.42
C LEU A 482 28.93 7.16 -34.05
N SER A 483 27.93 7.43 -34.90
CA SER A 483 27.20 6.40 -35.64
C SER A 483 28.11 5.55 -36.53
N ASP A 484 29.07 6.17 -37.21
CA ASP A 484 29.99 5.47 -38.12
C ASP A 484 31.02 4.63 -37.35
N ARG A 485 31.61 5.15 -36.26
CA ARG A 485 32.54 4.40 -35.38
C ARG A 485 31.86 3.24 -34.68
N LEU A 486 30.59 3.40 -34.32
CA LEU A 486 29.77 2.33 -33.79
C LEU A 486 29.47 1.25 -34.83
N GLY A 487 29.04 1.65 -36.03
CA GLY A 487 28.85 0.72 -37.16
C GLY A 487 30.11 -0.09 -37.46
N GLN A 488 31.30 0.53 -37.36
CA GLN A 488 32.58 -0.16 -37.51
C GLN A 488 32.88 -1.13 -36.36
N ARG A 489 32.60 -0.77 -35.10
CA ARG A 489 32.77 -1.69 -33.94
C ARG A 489 31.82 -2.89 -34.00
N PHE A 490 30.60 -2.74 -34.53
CA PHE A 490 29.68 -3.87 -34.78
C PHE A 490 30.15 -4.79 -35.89
N ALA A 491 30.83 -4.27 -36.90
CA ALA A 491 31.37 -5.06 -37.98
C ALA A 491 32.58 -5.92 -37.56
N THR A 492 33.25 -5.61 -36.45
CA THR A 492 34.50 -6.26 -36.03
C THR A 492 34.37 -7.25 -34.87
N GLY A 493 33.16 -7.54 -34.37
CA GLY A 493 32.84 -8.65 -33.45
C GLY A 493 33.88 -8.99 -32.36
N VAL A 494 33.94 -8.22 -31.28
CA VAL A 494 34.70 -8.63 -30.07
C VAL A 494 33.75 -8.67 -28.88
N THR A 495 33.35 -9.90 -28.51
CA THR A 495 32.69 -10.26 -27.26
C THR A 495 33.70 -10.19 -26.11
N ARG A 496 33.25 -9.76 -24.93
CA ARG A 496 33.97 -9.98 -23.67
C ARG A 496 33.07 -10.90 -22.83
N GLU A 497 33.47 -12.16 -22.70
CA GLU A 497 32.81 -13.11 -21.80
C GLU A 497 32.93 -12.60 -20.36
N SER A 498 31.83 -12.68 -19.61
CA SER A 498 31.84 -12.67 -18.14
C SER A 498 31.46 -14.08 -17.70
N GLU A 499 32.33 -14.71 -16.92
CA GLU A 499 32.24 -16.12 -16.53
C GLU A 499 30.94 -16.43 -15.77
N VAL A 500 30.25 -17.48 -16.23
CA VAL A 500 29.01 -17.96 -15.65
C VAL A 500 29.33 -18.77 -14.39
N VAL A 501 28.81 -18.35 -13.23
CA VAL A 501 28.85 -19.15 -12.00
C VAL A 501 28.04 -20.43 -12.21
N CYS A 502 28.71 -21.58 -12.22
CA CYS A 502 28.08 -22.89 -12.42
C CYS A 502 27.78 -23.55 -11.07
N ILE A 503 26.51 -23.81 -10.76
CA ILE A 503 26.09 -24.65 -9.63
C ILE A 503 25.79 -26.05 -10.15
N ARG A 504 26.51 -27.06 -9.66
CA ARG A 504 26.39 -28.46 -10.10
C ARG A 504 26.21 -29.43 -8.94
N PRO A 505 25.77 -30.68 -9.18
CA PRO A 505 25.85 -31.76 -8.18
C PRO A 505 27.30 -32.03 -7.75
N ALA A 506 27.47 -32.46 -6.50
CA ALA A 506 28.76 -32.97 -6.00
C ALA A 506 29.10 -34.33 -6.63
N LEU A 507 30.38 -34.55 -6.92
CA LEU A 507 30.95 -35.81 -7.37
C LEU A 507 31.78 -36.44 -6.25
N ALA A 508 32.00 -37.76 -6.29
CA ALA A 508 32.79 -38.47 -5.28
C ALA A 508 34.22 -37.91 -5.11
N GLN A 509 34.81 -37.40 -6.20
CA GLN A 509 36.12 -36.75 -6.18
C GLN A 509 36.13 -35.39 -5.45
N ASP A 510 34.98 -34.73 -5.31
CA ASP A 510 34.89 -33.42 -4.65
C ASP A 510 34.92 -33.56 -3.12
N VAL A 511 34.57 -34.72 -2.56
CA VAL A 511 34.32 -34.92 -1.11
C VAL A 511 35.49 -34.46 -0.25
N GLY A 512 36.73 -34.77 -0.64
CA GLY A 512 37.92 -34.34 0.10
C GLY A 512 38.09 -32.81 0.10
N ALA A 513 37.84 -32.14 -1.02
CA ALA A 513 37.94 -30.68 -1.11
C ALA A 513 36.77 -29.97 -0.40
N LEU A 514 35.57 -30.56 -0.43
CA LEU A 514 34.40 -30.08 0.29
C LEU A 514 34.57 -30.22 1.82
N HIS A 515 35.26 -31.26 2.28
CA HIS A 515 35.63 -31.41 3.69
C HIS A 515 36.56 -30.28 4.14
N LEU A 516 37.59 -29.94 3.35
CA LEU A 516 38.46 -28.79 3.64
C LEU A 516 37.69 -27.46 3.68
N LEU A 517 36.75 -27.26 2.74
CA LEU A 517 35.89 -26.08 2.73
C LEU A 517 34.98 -26.02 3.97
N ASN A 518 34.49 -27.17 4.45
CA ASN A 518 33.72 -27.27 5.68
C ASN A 518 34.54 -26.81 6.89
N GLU A 519 35.75 -27.37 7.06
CA GLU A 519 36.62 -27.02 8.17
C GLU A 519 37.07 -25.56 8.14
N ALA A 520 37.21 -24.96 6.96
CA ALA A 520 37.48 -23.53 6.80
C ALA A 520 36.30 -22.61 7.20
N ASN A 521 35.10 -23.17 7.32
CA ASN A 521 33.88 -22.47 7.78
C ASN A 521 33.46 -22.92 9.20
N ALA A 522 34.36 -23.57 9.96
CA ALA A 522 34.15 -23.82 11.38
C ALA A 522 34.56 -22.56 12.20
N PRO A 523 33.78 -22.17 13.22
CA PRO A 523 32.72 -22.94 13.89
C PRO A 523 31.32 -22.85 13.25
N GLU A 524 31.11 -22.05 12.21
CA GLU A 524 29.79 -21.69 11.70
C GLU A 524 28.96 -22.86 11.13
N VAL A 525 29.60 -23.89 10.54
CA VAL A 525 28.93 -25.09 10.00
C VAL A 525 29.24 -26.41 10.74
N GLY A 526 29.94 -26.32 11.88
CA GLY A 526 30.39 -27.47 12.66
C GLY A 526 31.54 -28.27 12.01
N SER A 527 32.51 -28.69 12.82
CA SER A 527 33.65 -29.52 12.39
C SER A 527 33.28 -31.00 12.37
N LEU A 528 33.75 -31.74 11.36
CA LEU A 528 33.53 -33.18 11.21
C LEU A 528 34.83 -33.90 10.84
N SER A 529 34.98 -35.17 11.22
CA SER A 529 36.06 -36.00 10.68
C SER A 529 35.82 -36.26 9.19
N ALA A 530 36.87 -36.54 8.41
CA ALA A 530 36.73 -36.81 6.99
C ALA A 530 35.79 -37.99 6.70
N ALA A 531 35.78 -39.01 7.58
CA ALA A 531 34.89 -40.16 7.47
C ALA A 531 33.42 -39.78 7.73
N ASP A 532 33.18 -38.99 8.78
CA ASP A 532 31.82 -38.54 9.12
C ASP A 532 31.26 -37.57 8.08
N PHE A 533 32.11 -36.71 7.52
CA PHE A 533 31.72 -35.81 6.43
C PHE A 533 31.37 -36.59 5.16
N ALA A 534 32.14 -37.63 4.80
CA ALA A 534 31.81 -38.48 3.66
C ALA A 534 30.45 -39.17 3.87
N ALA A 535 30.21 -39.73 5.05
CA ALA A 535 28.93 -40.35 5.40
C ALA A 535 27.76 -39.34 5.33
N LEU A 536 27.97 -38.09 5.74
CA LEU A 536 27.00 -37.01 5.62
C LEU A 536 26.61 -36.74 4.15
N ILE A 537 27.61 -36.60 3.27
CA ILE A 537 27.39 -36.34 1.85
C ILE A 537 26.66 -37.51 1.17
N GLU A 538 26.95 -38.74 1.56
CA GLU A 538 26.25 -39.94 1.06
C GLU A 538 24.80 -40.01 1.53
N THR A 539 24.51 -39.54 2.75
CA THR A 539 23.16 -39.57 3.34
C THR A 539 22.25 -38.48 2.78
N ALA A 540 22.81 -37.36 2.33
CA ALA A 540 22.03 -36.17 2.00
C ALA A 540 21.17 -36.30 0.72
N ALA A 541 19.89 -35.91 0.82
CA ALA A 541 18.97 -35.86 -0.32
C ALA A 541 19.41 -34.91 -1.45
N MET A 542 20.17 -33.85 -1.14
CA MET A 542 20.76 -32.98 -2.14
C MET A 542 22.06 -32.34 -1.68
N VAL A 543 23.10 -32.49 -2.51
CA VAL A 543 24.38 -31.78 -2.37
C VAL A 543 24.67 -30.97 -3.63
N ARG A 544 25.03 -29.69 -3.46
CA ARG A 544 25.40 -28.79 -4.57
C ARG A 544 26.72 -28.09 -4.30
N VAL A 545 27.47 -27.89 -5.37
CA VAL A 545 28.82 -27.32 -5.38
C VAL A 545 28.87 -26.15 -6.36
N VAL A 546 29.62 -25.12 -6.01
CA VAL A 546 30.06 -24.06 -6.93
C VAL A 546 31.54 -24.28 -7.19
N ASP A 547 31.93 -24.40 -8.45
CA ASP A 547 33.34 -24.45 -8.83
C ASP A 547 34.01 -23.09 -8.63
N ALA A 548 35.30 -23.05 -8.29
CA ALA A 548 36.05 -21.81 -8.28
C ALA A 548 36.12 -21.19 -9.69
N VAL A 549 36.31 -19.87 -9.71
CA VAL A 549 36.48 -19.10 -10.95
C VAL A 549 37.78 -19.48 -11.67
N ASN A 550 38.80 -19.91 -10.93
CA ASN A 550 40.07 -20.38 -11.49
C ASN A 550 40.20 -21.91 -11.38
N GLU A 551 40.64 -22.56 -12.46
CA GLU A 551 40.96 -23.99 -12.46
C GLU A 551 42.03 -24.31 -11.40
N GLY A 552 41.72 -25.23 -10.48
CA GLY A 552 42.65 -25.73 -9.46
C GLY A 552 42.48 -25.14 -8.05
N GLU A 553 41.59 -24.17 -7.84
CA GLU A 553 41.40 -23.49 -6.53
C GLU A 553 40.38 -24.16 -5.59
N GLY A 554 39.89 -25.35 -5.93
CA GLY A 554 38.89 -26.06 -5.13
C GLY A 554 37.48 -25.45 -5.24
N PRO A 555 36.47 -26.01 -4.56
CA PRO A 555 35.10 -25.53 -4.65
C PRO A 555 34.91 -24.18 -3.91
N ALA A 556 34.22 -23.23 -4.55
CA ALA A 556 33.89 -21.93 -3.97
C ALA A 556 32.66 -21.96 -3.04
N GLY A 557 31.87 -23.04 -3.08
CA GLY A 557 30.72 -23.19 -2.20
C GLY A 557 30.17 -24.61 -2.12
N LEU A 558 29.53 -24.93 -0.99
CA LEU A 558 28.86 -26.19 -0.68
C LEU A 558 27.48 -25.91 -0.08
N LEU A 559 26.47 -26.68 -0.51
CA LEU A 559 25.13 -26.76 0.07
C LEU A 559 24.79 -28.23 0.33
N VAL A 560 24.28 -28.55 1.54
CA VAL A 560 23.76 -29.87 1.92
C VAL A 560 22.33 -29.73 2.43
N VAL A 561 21.43 -30.57 1.92
CA VAL A 561 20.00 -30.58 2.29
C VAL A 561 19.55 -32.00 2.59
N MET A 562 18.85 -32.15 3.72
CA MET A 562 18.22 -33.37 4.20
C MET A 562 16.70 -33.34 4.00
N ARG A 563 16.11 -34.52 3.98
CA ARG A 563 14.67 -34.78 3.98
C ARG A 563 14.25 -35.56 5.23
N PRO A 564 12.95 -35.56 5.60
CA PRO A 564 12.47 -36.25 6.81
C PRO A 564 12.78 -37.76 6.81
N GLU A 565 12.89 -38.36 5.62
CA GLU A 565 13.15 -39.79 5.45
C GLU A 565 14.64 -40.16 5.52
N ASP A 566 15.55 -39.19 5.53
CA ASP A 566 16.99 -39.44 5.55
C ASP A 566 17.44 -39.92 6.94
N ASP A 567 18.41 -40.84 6.99
CA ASP A 567 18.97 -41.39 8.23
C ASP A 567 19.98 -40.41 8.86
N TYR A 568 19.46 -39.25 9.26
CA TYR A 568 20.24 -38.16 9.84
C TYR A 568 19.85 -37.90 11.30
N THR A 569 20.83 -37.89 12.21
CA THR A 569 20.59 -37.91 13.66
C THR A 569 21.01 -36.63 14.38
N SER A 570 21.16 -35.50 13.67
CA SER A 570 21.42 -34.21 14.30
C SER A 570 20.25 -33.82 15.23
N PRO A 571 20.50 -33.33 16.46
CA PRO A 571 19.44 -32.93 17.38
C PRO A 571 18.48 -31.89 16.78
N ASN A 572 19.00 -30.95 15.98
CA ASN A 572 18.21 -29.88 15.37
C ASN A 572 17.33 -30.43 14.24
N PHE A 573 17.86 -31.33 13.42
CA PHE A 573 17.07 -32.05 12.42
C PHE A 573 15.95 -32.88 13.08
N LEU A 574 16.26 -33.62 14.16
CA LEU A 574 15.26 -34.42 14.89
C LEU A 574 14.17 -33.54 15.54
N TRP A 575 14.52 -32.32 15.96
CA TRP A 575 13.54 -31.32 16.41
C TRP A 575 12.58 -30.97 15.27
N PHE A 576 13.06 -30.56 14.10
CA PHE A 576 12.20 -30.23 12.95
C PHE A 576 11.36 -31.43 12.50
N ARG A 577 11.94 -32.65 12.49
CA ARG A 577 11.22 -33.89 12.15
C ARG A 577 10.07 -34.19 13.11
N SER A 578 10.09 -33.65 14.33
CA SER A 578 9.01 -33.83 15.30
C SER A 578 7.83 -32.85 15.10
N PHE A 579 8.01 -31.78 14.31
CA PHE A 579 7.01 -30.72 14.12
C PHE A 579 6.54 -30.53 12.67
N PHE A 580 7.32 -30.99 11.70
CA PHE A 580 7.04 -30.82 10.28
C PHE A 580 7.04 -32.17 9.57
N ASP A 581 5.99 -32.44 8.79
CA ASP A 581 5.83 -33.74 8.11
C ASP A 581 6.47 -33.78 6.71
N ASN A 582 6.70 -32.62 6.08
CA ASN A 582 7.16 -32.53 4.69
C ASN A 582 8.01 -31.26 4.45
N PHE A 583 9.34 -31.39 4.58
CA PHE A 583 10.26 -30.25 4.51
C PHE A 583 11.60 -30.56 3.85
N ALA A 584 12.29 -29.51 3.39
CA ALA A 584 13.71 -29.54 3.07
C ALA A 584 14.50 -28.89 4.22
N TYR A 585 15.40 -29.64 4.87
CA TYR A 585 16.25 -29.12 5.93
C TYR A 585 17.63 -28.76 5.39
N VAL A 586 17.95 -27.47 5.39
CA VAL A 586 19.28 -26.99 5.00
C VAL A 586 20.21 -27.19 6.19
N ASP A 587 21.10 -28.19 6.08
CA ASP A 587 22.05 -28.54 7.13
C ASP A 587 23.25 -27.59 7.14
N ARG A 588 23.89 -27.40 5.98
CA ARG A 588 25.05 -26.52 5.87
C ARG A 588 25.12 -25.78 4.55
N VAL A 589 25.59 -24.54 4.65
CA VAL A 589 26.04 -23.71 3.53
C VAL A 589 27.43 -23.19 3.86
N ALA A 590 28.46 -23.72 3.19
CA ALA A 590 29.84 -23.27 3.36
C ALA A 590 30.29 -22.51 2.09
N ILE A 591 30.93 -21.36 2.26
CA ILE A 591 31.39 -20.50 1.15
C ILE A 591 32.83 -20.12 1.39
N ASP A 592 33.67 -20.29 0.37
CA ASP A 592 35.08 -19.92 0.45
C ASP A 592 35.23 -18.42 0.74
N ALA A 593 36.21 -18.05 1.55
CA ALA A 593 36.42 -16.68 2.00
C ALA A 593 36.57 -15.69 0.82
N SER A 594 37.22 -16.10 -0.27
CA SER A 594 37.41 -15.29 -1.48
C SER A 594 36.11 -15.05 -2.25
N ALA A 595 35.14 -15.95 -2.12
CA ALA A 595 33.87 -15.91 -2.83
C ALA A 595 32.72 -15.35 -1.98
N ARG A 596 32.96 -14.95 -0.71
CA ARG A 596 31.92 -14.34 0.13
C ARG A 596 31.44 -12.99 -0.43
N ARG A 597 30.15 -12.68 -0.22
CA ARG A 597 29.45 -11.47 -0.71
C ARG A 597 29.34 -11.33 -2.24
N SER A 598 29.64 -12.39 -3.00
CA SER A 598 29.43 -12.45 -4.46
C SER A 598 28.03 -12.92 -4.87
N GLY A 599 27.17 -13.30 -3.91
CA GLY A 599 25.81 -13.77 -4.17
C GLY A 599 25.62 -15.29 -4.20
N LEU A 600 26.68 -16.09 -4.00
CA LEU A 600 26.60 -17.56 -4.02
C LEU A 600 25.61 -18.14 -3.01
N GLY A 601 25.53 -17.60 -1.79
CA GLY A 601 24.54 -18.04 -0.80
C GLY A 601 23.10 -17.85 -1.29
N SER A 602 22.79 -16.68 -1.87
CA SER A 602 21.49 -16.44 -2.50
C SER A 602 21.21 -17.40 -3.65
N ALA A 603 22.23 -17.72 -4.45
CA ALA A 603 22.09 -18.67 -5.56
C ALA A 603 21.80 -20.10 -5.06
N PHE A 604 22.42 -20.54 -3.96
CA PHE A 604 22.09 -21.82 -3.32
C PHE A 604 20.65 -21.88 -2.83
N TYR A 605 20.15 -20.83 -2.15
CA TYR A 605 18.75 -20.81 -1.71
C TYR A 605 17.77 -20.85 -2.90
N ALA A 606 18.07 -20.18 -4.01
CA ALA A 606 17.25 -20.28 -5.22
C ALA A 606 17.22 -21.71 -5.78
N VAL A 607 18.35 -22.45 -5.72
CA VAL A 607 18.41 -23.86 -6.11
C VAL A 607 17.59 -24.75 -5.16
N VAL A 608 17.66 -24.52 -3.85
CA VAL A 608 16.83 -25.26 -2.87
C VAL A 608 15.35 -25.01 -3.11
N GLU A 609 14.94 -23.76 -3.33
CA GLU A 609 13.54 -23.40 -3.62
C GLU A 609 13.01 -24.08 -4.87
N ALA A 610 13.78 -24.06 -5.97
CA ALA A 610 13.40 -24.74 -7.20
C ALA A 610 13.30 -26.25 -7.01
N TRP A 611 14.27 -26.85 -6.31
CA TRP A 611 14.30 -28.28 -6.02
C TRP A 611 13.14 -28.73 -5.12
N ALA A 612 12.80 -27.93 -4.11
CA ALA A 612 11.70 -28.18 -3.17
C ALA A 612 10.33 -28.07 -3.85
N ARG A 613 10.12 -27.04 -4.69
CA ARG A 613 8.89 -26.88 -5.48
C ARG A 613 8.68 -28.05 -6.45
N ALA A 614 9.75 -28.52 -7.09
CA ALA A 614 9.67 -29.67 -8.00
C ALA A 614 9.34 -31.01 -7.30
N ARG A 615 9.35 -31.03 -5.97
CA ARG A 615 9.11 -32.23 -5.13
C ARG A 615 7.94 -32.04 -4.18
N ASP A 616 7.15 -30.98 -4.34
CA ASP A 616 5.99 -30.64 -3.52
C ASP A 616 6.31 -30.59 -2.00
N LEU A 617 7.50 -30.13 -1.64
CA LEU A 617 7.87 -29.94 -0.23
C LEU A 617 7.18 -28.69 0.32
N SER A 618 6.53 -28.80 1.47
CA SER A 618 5.68 -27.73 2.03
C SER A 618 6.46 -26.61 2.72
N SER A 619 7.72 -26.85 3.08
CA SER A 619 8.54 -25.92 3.85
C SER A 619 10.03 -26.14 3.60
N ILE A 620 10.81 -25.05 3.70
CA ILE A 620 12.27 -25.09 3.81
C ILE A 620 12.59 -24.62 5.22
N VAL A 621 13.36 -25.42 5.96
CA VAL A 621 13.73 -25.15 7.35
C VAL A 621 15.25 -25.15 7.48
N CYS A 622 15.78 -24.34 8.39
CA CYS A 622 17.21 -24.27 8.69
C CYS A 622 17.43 -23.78 10.11
N GLU A 623 18.61 -24.06 10.65
CA GLU A 623 19.11 -23.44 11.87
C GLU A 623 19.91 -22.16 11.56
N VAL A 624 19.87 -21.21 12.48
CA VAL A 624 20.63 -19.97 12.38
C VAL A 624 21.22 -19.65 13.75
N ASN A 625 22.54 -19.48 13.81
CA ASN A 625 23.22 -19.00 15.02
C ASN A 625 22.80 -17.55 15.29
N LEU A 626 22.16 -17.30 16.45
CA LEU A 626 21.71 -15.96 16.83
C LEU A 626 22.88 -15.05 17.29
N GLU A 627 23.97 -15.66 17.74
CA GLU A 627 25.24 -15.01 18.10
C GLU A 627 26.36 -15.64 17.25
N PRO A 628 26.69 -15.03 16.09
CA PRO A 628 27.67 -15.57 15.13
C PRO A 628 29.12 -15.40 15.56
#